data_AF-A0A2G2P4C1-F1
#
_entry.id   AF-A0A2G2P4C1-F1
#
_cell.length_a   1.000
_cell.length_b   1.000
_cell.length_c   1.000
_cell.angle_alpha   90.00
_cell.angle_beta   90.00
_cell.angle_gamma   90.00
#
_symmetry.space_group_name_H-M   'P 1'
#
loop_
_entity.id
_entity.type
_entity.pdbx_description
1 polymer ?
#
loop_
_entity_poly.entity_id
_entity_poly.type
_entity_poly.pdbx_seq_one_letter_code
_entity_poly.pdbx_strand_id
1 'polypeptide(L)' 'MIANNIFKAIGDFFMNVIFAPYDSLRFMDNWWVQSTISWVFIGITFIAFFYWMGELKKYSKTENE' A
#
# COMPACT_ATOMS: atom_id res chain seq x y z
N MET A 1 -29.80 10.21 12.34
CA MET A 1 -28.36 9.92 12.54
C MET A 1 -27.62 10.06 11.21
N ILE A 2 -27.15 11.26 10.88
CA ILE A 2 -26.37 11.54 9.66
C ILE A 2 -25.00 10.85 9.70
N ALA A 3 -24.40 10.75 10.89
CA ALA A 3 -23.12 10.06 11.10
C ALA A 3 -23.14 8.63 10.53
N ASN A 4 -24.16 7.82 10.87
CA ASN A 4 -24.26 6.44 10.37
C ASN A 4 -24.36 6.36 8.84
N ASN A 5 -25.00 7.33 8.18
CA ASN A 5 -25.10 7.36 6.72
C ASN A 5 -23.76 7.74 6.07
N ILE A 6 -23.00 8.67 6.66
CA ILE A 6 -21.66 9.03 6.19
C ILE A 6 -20.71 7.84 6.31
N PHE A 7 -20.67 7.17 7.47
CA PHE A 7 -19.83 5.98 7.65
C PHE A 7 -20.23 4.83 6.72
N LYS A 8 -21.52 4.64 6.45
CA LYS A 8 -22.00 3.65 5.49
C LYS A 8 -21.57 3.97 4.06
N ALA A 9 -21.68 5.24 3.64
CA ALA A 9 -21.24 5.68 2.32
C ALA A 9 -19.72 5.53 2.13
N ILE A 10 -18.93 5.84 3.17
CA ILE A 10 -17.48 5.60 3.16
C ILE A 10 -17.21 4.09 3.03
N GLY A 11 -17.87 3.26 3.83
CA GLY A 11 -17.74 1.80 3.76
C GLY A 11 -18.04 1.25 2.37
N ASP A 12 -19.15 1.68 1.76
CA ASP A 12 -19.53 1.27 0.41
C ASP A 12 -18.52 1.73 -0.64
N PHE A 13 -17.96 2.94 -0.51
CA PHE A 13 -16.94 3.44 -1.42
C PHE A 13 -15.66 2.60 -1.37
N PHE A 14 -15.18 2.27 -0.17
CA PHE A 14 -13.98 1.45 -0.04
C PHE A 14 -14.22 0.00 -0.47
N MET A 15 -15.34 -0.62 -0.09
CA MET A 15 -15.64 -2.01 -0.44
C MET A 15 -15.98 -2.17 -1.93
N ASN A 16 -16.94 -1.40 -2.44
CA ASN A 16 -17.53 -1.63 -3.76
C ASN A 16 -16.86 -0.82 -4.89
N VAL A 17 -16.02 0.17 -4.58
CA VAL A 17 -15.31 0.96 -5.60
C VAL A 17 -13.81 0.70 -5.55
N ILE A 18 -13.16 1.01 -4.42
CA ILE A 18 -11.69 0.90 -4.31
C ILE A 18 -11.25 -0.56 -4.22
N PHE A 19 -11.93 -1.38 -3.42
CA PHE A 19 -11.53 -2.77 -3.15
C PHE A 19 -12.35 -3.82 -3.92
N ALA A 20 -13.20 -3.41 -4.86
CA ALA A 20 -13.88 -4.34 -5.76
C ALA A 20 -12.93 -5.34 -6.48
N PRO A 21 -11.70 -4.98 -6.89
CA PRO A 21 -10.78 -5.93 -7.49
C PRO A 21 -10.31 -7.01 -6.50
N TYR A 22 -10.22 -6.67 -5.21
CA TYR A 22 -9.78 -7.59 -4.16
C TYR A 22 -10.78 -8.73 -3.92
N ASP A 23 -12.08 -8.47 -4.13
CA ASP A 23 -13.09 -9.54 -4.07
C ASP A 23 -12.83 -10.60 -5.13
N SER A 24 -12.44 -10.21 -6.34
CA SER A 24 -12.10 -11.16 -7.40
C SER A 24 -10.80 -11.92 -7.13
N LEU A 25 -9.79 -11.24 -6.57
CA LEU A 25 -8.50 -11.82 -6.22
C LEU A 25 -8.62 -12.85 -5.10
N ARG A 26 -9.54 -12.65 -4.15
CA ARG A 26 -9.75 -13.57 -3.02
C ARG A 26 -10.07 -14.99 -3.44
N PHE A 27 -10.78 -15.18 -4.55
CA PHE A 27 -11.21 -16.50 -5.03
C PHE A 27 -10.26 -17.13 -6.06
N MET A 28 -9.09 -16.52 -6.31
CA MET A 28 -8.10 -17.09 -7.23
C MET A 28 -7.30 -18.22 -6.57
N ASP A 29 -7.11 -19.34 -7.26
CA ASP A 29 -6.33 -20.48 -6.73
C ASP A 29 -4.81 -20.27 -6.80
N ASN A 30 -4.34 -19.33 -7.63
CA ASN A 30 -2.91 -19.09 -7.80
C ASN A 30 -2.37 -18.16 -6.71
N TRP A 31 -1.55 -18.71 -5.82
CA TRP A 31 -0.95 -17.98 -4.69
C TRP A 31 -0.13 -16.74 -5.12
N TRP A 32 0.47 -16.77 -6.33
CA TRP A 32 1.30 -15.67 -6.83
C TRP A 32 0.43 -14.48 -7.21
N VAL A 33 -0.72 -14.76 -7.81
CA VAL A 33 -1.67 -13.73 -8.25
C VAL A 33 -2.37 -13.12 -7.04
N GLN A 34 -2.81 -13.94 -6.09
CA GLN A 34 -3.40 -13.46 -4.82
C GLN A 34 -2.44 -12.54 -4.06
N SER A 35 -1.15 -12.88 -4.04
CA SER A 35 -0.13 -12.12 -3.30
C SER A 35 0.46 -10.94 -4.08
N THR A 36 0.05 -10.72 -5.34
CA THR A 36 0.69 -9.72 -6.23
C THR A 36 0.68 -8.32 -5.63
N ILE A 37 -0.41 -7.91 -4.96
CA ILE A 37 -0.49 -6.57 -4.37
C ILE A 37 0.45 -6.44 -3.16
N SER A 38 0.59 -7.50 -2.35
CA SER A 38 1.59 -7.54 -1.26
C SER A 38 3.00 -7.41 -1.81
N TRP A 39 3.32 -8.10 -2.91
CA TRP A 39 4.63 -7.99 -3.57
C TRP A 39 4.91 -6.57 -4.08
N VAL A 40 3.92 -5.92 -4.68
CA VAL A 40 4.04 -4.51 -5.13
C VAL A 40 4.29 -3.59 -3.94
N PHE A 41 3.53 -3.74 -2.85
CA PHE A 41 3.70 -2.92 -1.64
C PHE A 41 5.08 -3.08 -1.01
N ILE A 42 5.55 -4.32 -0.91
CA ILE A 42 6.90 -4.64 -0.41
C ILE A 42 7.96 -3.99 -1.32
N GLY A 43 7.81 -4.10 -2.64
CA GLY A 43 8.71 -3.48 -3.61
C GLY A 43 8.82 -1.97 -3.45
N ILE A 44 7.68 -1.27 -3.36
CA ILE A 44 7.64 0.19 -3.13
C ILE A 44 8.31 0.55 -1.80
N THR A 45 8.02 -0.19 -0.74
CA THR A 45 8.59 0.05 0.59
C THR A 45 10.10 -0.10 0.58
N PHE A 46 10.64 -1.14 -0.08
CA PHE A 46 12.07 -1.32 -0.22
C PHE A 46 12.72 -0.20 -1.02
N ILE A 47 12.13 0.23 -2.14
CA ILE A 47 12.66 1.34 -2.95
C ILE A 47 12.75 2.62 -2.10
N ALA A 48 11.67 2.95 -1.38
CA ALA A 48 11.65 4.10 -0.49
C ALA A 48 12.68 3.98 0.64
N PHE A 49 12.83 2.79 1.21
CA PHE A 49 13.82 2.50 2.25
C PHE A 49 15.27 2.69 1.75
N PHE A 50 15.61 2.14 0.58
CA PHE A 50 16.94 2.32 -0.02
C PHE A 50 17.22 3.77 -0.40
N TYR A 51 16.22 4.50 -0.93
CA TYR A 51 16.33 5.92 -1.19
C TYR A 51 16.68 6.69 0.10
N TRP A 52 15.96 6.43 1.18
CA TRP A 52 16.17 7.12 2.45
C TRP A 52 17.52 6.80 3.09
N MET A 53 17.95 5.53 3.05
CA MET A 53 19.29 5.14 3.51
C MET A 53 20.40 5.84 2.71
N GLY A 54 20.22 5.98 1.39
CA GLY A 54 21.16 6.71 0.54
C GLY A 54 21.24 8.19 0.92
N GLU A 55 20.10 8.80 1.22
CA GLU A 55 20.02 10.20 1.62
C GLU A 55 20.67 10.44 2.99
N LEU A 56 20.43 9.58 3.98
CA LEU A 56 21.09 9.63 5.28
C LEU A 56 22.63 9.59 5.16
N LYS A 57 23.15 8.76 4.24
CA LYS A 57 24.59 8.67 3.99
C LYS A 57 25.18 9.93 3.36
N LYS A 58 24.41 10.66 2.55
CA LYS A 58 24.86 11.95 2.00
C LYS A 58 25.01 12.97 3.12
N TYR A 59 24.00 13.10 3.99
CA TYR A 59 24.04 14.01 5.12
C TYR A 59 25.17 13.68 6.10
N SER A 60 25.41 12.39 6.40
CA SER A 60 26.52 12.01 7.28
C SER A 60 27.90 12.28 6.68
N LYS A 61 28.05 12.21 5.35
CA LYS A 61 29.32 12.54 4.70
C LYS A 61 29.60 14.05 4.69
N THR A 62 28.57 14.87 4.48
CA THR A 62 28.69 16.34 4.49
C THR A 62 29.01 16.91 5.87
N GLU A 63 28.63 16.25 6.95
CA GLU A 63 28.95 16.69 8.33
C GLU A 63 30.41 16.40 8.75
N ASN A 64 31.07 15.45 8.08
CA ASN A 64 32.45 15.04 8.38
C ASN A 64 33.50 15.70 7.44
N GLU A 65 33.09 16.69 6.64
CA GLU A 65 33.96 17.60 5.86
C GLU A 65 33.90 19.01 6.46
#